data_AF-A0A7W4GNI1-F1
#
_entry.id   AF-A0A7W4GNI1-F1
#
_cell.length_a   1.000
_cell.length_b   1.000
_cell.length_c   1.000
_cell.angle_alpha   90.00
_cell.angle_beta   90.00
_cell.angle_gamma   90.00
#
_symmetry.space_group_name_H-M   'P 1'
#
loop_
_entity.id
_entity.type
_entity.pdbx_description
1 polymer ?
#
loop_
_entity_poly.entity_id
_entity_poly.type
_entity_poly.pdbx_seq_one_letter_code
_entity_poly.pdbx_strand_id
1 'polypeptide(L)'
;MKKTLIAISCTAIIGGGALVANNMLIKNAAETVTSEVESSLTGLKNQFIDAQLIDTEINNNNIKQNFAIYINNGSKRLPEPIYLSHTATVAPFGLSVEGNFSLPKDKGLTSTLIREVASLNESIKYTFDTSNQSLDLQSNFSLGEINTGRSSNFKLGDVEILFKGNKEAFTTSTKIDGIRISERREQAYINGIEIKSNITNDTHNTEIIANDGGINARSGGFSFKDAKFHSAITIEDNTSLKLDWKVDSLDLQSPNITQLSNKLGLSGEIKGVNTQELNSFIGLIERNPTEETIEAAFKSIIGNGIKFENINIFVNDSSIDGEIEIMPKNYKGLTNRESGEAFEKSLKVDFNVTITPKLVKLLEINQNALDRLLNEEESGNYTTTIKHSLGKTFINGIERGGIEL
;
A
#
# COMPACT_ATOMS: atom_id res chain seq x y z
N MET A 1 -23.08 -60.43 32.98
CA MET A 1 -21.78 -60.32 32.25
C MET A 1 -21.87 -60.04 30.74
N LYS A 2 -23.03 -60.11 30.05
CA LYS A 2 -23.10 -59.82 28.59
C LYS A 2 -23.40 -58.36 28.19
N LYS A 3 -23.89 -57.51 29.09
CA LYS A 3 -24.24 -56.09 28.78
C LYS A 3 -23.04 -55.13 28.84
N THR A 4 -22.07 -55.41 29.71
CA THR A 4 -20.83 -54.62 29.85
C THR A 4 -19.87 -54.84 28.66
N LEU A 5 -19.83 -56.06 28.10
CA LEU A 5 -19.04 -56.36 26.91
C LEU A 5 -19.61 -55.65 25.67
N ILE A 6 -20.93 -55.64 25.50
CA ILE A 6 -21.61 -54.90 24.41
C ILE A 6 -21.46 -53.39 24.58
N ALA A 7 -21.50 -52.86 25.82
CA ALA A 7 -21.24 -51.44 26.08
C ALA A 7 -19.79 -51.06 25.76
N ILE A 8 -18.79 -51.84 26.17
CA ILE A 8 -17.37 -51.62 25.83
C ILE A 8 -17.12 -51.78 24.32
N SER A 9 -17.79 -52.73 23.65
CA SER A 9 -17.75 -52.86 22.19
C SER A 9 -18.41 -51.67 21.48
N CYS A 10 -19.53 -51.15 21.98
CA CYS A 10 -20.15 -49.92 21.46
C CYS A 10 -19.28 -48.68 21.73
N THR A 11 -18.63 -48.56 22.88
CA THR A 11 -17.68 -47.46 23.17
C THR A 11 -16.38 -47.58 22.37
N ALA A 12 -15.91 -48.79 22.05
CA ALA A 12 -14.77 -49.04 21.18
C ALA A 12 -15.12 -48.85 19.69
N ILE A 13 -16.36 -49.10 19.26
CA ILE A 13 -16.84 -48.86 17.90
C ILE A 13 -17.21 -47.38 17.68
N ILE A 14 -17.76 -46.69 18.69
CA ILE A 14 -18.06 -45.25 18.65
C ILE A 14 -16.77 -44.43 18.86
N GLY A 15 -15.91 -44.82 19.81
CA GLY A 15 -14.61 -44.19 20.04
C GLY A 15 -13.59 -44.50 18.94
N GLY A 16 -13.54 -45.74 18.45
CA GLY A 16 -12.72 -46.13 17.31
C GLY A 16 -13.25 -45.61 15.98
N GLY A 17 -14.57 -45.55 15.79
CA GLY A 17 -15.21 -44.94 14.63
C GLY A 17 -15.08 -43.42 14.61
N ALA A 18 -15.16 -42.75 15.76
CA ALA A 18 -14.84 -41.33 15.88
C ALA A 18 -13.36 -41.05 15.67
N LEU A 19 -12.45 -41.91 16.14
CA LEU A 19 -11.01 -41.79 15.86
C LEU A 19 -10.67 -42.07 14.39
N VAL A 20 -11.29 -43.06 13.75
CA VAL A 20 -11.10 -43.35 12.32
C VAL A 20 -11.74 -42.28 11.46
N ALA A 21 -12.95 -41.79 11.79
CA ALA A 21 -13.58 -40.67 11.11
C ALA A 21 -12.79 -39.37 11.33
N ASN A 22 -12.29 -39.12 12.53
CA ASN A 22 -11.40 -38.00 12.82
C ASN A 22 -10.10 -38.12 12.03
N ASN A 23 -9.46 -39.30 12.01
CA ASN A 23 -8.25 -39.54 11.22
C ASN A 23 -8.51 -39.44 9.72
N MET A 24 -9.68 -39.87 9.23
CA MET A 24 -10.10 -39.69 7.83
C MET A 24 -10.38 -38.22 7.51
N LEU A 25 -11.03 -37.47 8.41
CA LEU A 25 -11.30 -36.04 8.24
C LEU A 25 -10.00 -35.23 8.29
N ILE A 26 -9.10 -35.55 9.22
CA ILE A 26 -7.74 -34.99 9.31
C ILE A 26 -6.97 -35.31 8.03
N LYS A 27 -6.99 -36.57 7.57
CA LYS A 27 -6.29 -36.99 6.35
C LYS A 27 -6.87 -36.29 5.11
N ASN A 28 -8.19 -36.24 4.96
CA ASN A 28 -8.86 -35.54 3.87
C ASN A 28 -8.59 -34.04 3.92
N ALA A 29 -8.57 -33.43 5.12
CA ALA A 29 -8.20 -32.03 5.29
C ALA A 29 -6.73 -31.81 4.92
N ALA A 30 -5.82 -32.70 5.32
CA ALA A 30 -4.40 -32.62 4.95
C ALA A 30 -4.18 -32.78 3.43
N GLU A 31 -4.90 -33.70 2.79
CA GLU A 31 -4.89 -33.87 1.34
C GLU A 31 -5.48 -32.65 0.62
N THR A 32 -6.54 -32.06 1.17
CA THR A 32 -7.16 -30.84 0.62
C THR A 32 -6.24 -29.63 0.76
N VAL A 33 -5.61 -29.43 1.92
CA VAL A 33 -4.60 -28.37 2.13
C VAL A 33 -3.46 -28.52 1.14
N THR A 34 -2.97 -29.75 0.95
CA THR A 34 -1.92 -30.05 -0.03
C THR A 34 -2.37 -29.66 -1.44
N SER A 35 -3.57 -30.11 -1.86
CA SER A 35 -4.16 -29.81 -3.17
C SER A 35 -4.38 -28.31 -3.39
N GLU A 36 -4.83 -27.58 -2.39
CA GLU A 36 -5.07 -26.13 -2.51
C GLU A 36 -3.77 -25.33 -2.55
N VAL A 37 -2.75 -25.74 -1.80
CA VAL A 37 -1.40 -25.16 -1.91
C VAL A 37 -0.84 -25.41 -3.32
N GLU A 38 -0.95 -26.62 -3.86
CA GLU A 38 -0.52 -26.95 -5.22
C GLU A 38 -1.30 -26.17 -6.31
N SER A 39 -2.62 -26.07 -6.16
CA SER A 39 -3.50 -25.30 -7.04
C SER A 39 -3.10 -23.81 -7.04
N SER A 40 -2.91 -23.24 -5.85
CA SER A 40 -2.49 -21.85 -5.68
C SER A 40 -1.12 -21.57 -6.30
N LEU A 41 -0.16 -22.50 -6.16
CA LEU A 41 1.16 -22.39 -6.78
C LEU A 41 1.10 -22.46 -8.31
N THR A 42 0.19 -23.26 -8.85
CA THR A 42 -0.06 -23.31 -10.29
C THR A 42 -0.65 -21.98 -10.78
N GLY A 43 -1.51 -21.35 -9.98
CA GLY A 43 -2.03 -20.00 -10.24
C GLY A 43 -0.98 -18.88 -10.15
N LEU A 44 0.07 -19.05 -9.35
CA LEU A 44 1.18 -18.08 -9.24
C LEU A 44 2.11 -18.07 -10.46
N LYS A 45 2.00 -19.04 -11.37
CA LYS A 45 2.81 -19.09 -12.59
C LYS A 45 2.45 -17.92 -13.49
N ASN A 46 3.28 -16.89 -13.45
CA ASN A 46 3.18 -15.73 -14.33
C ASN A 46 4.53 -15.50 -15.04
N GLN A 47 4.63 -14.43 -15.81
CA GLN A 47 5.86 -14.11 -16.56
C GLN A 47 7.11 -13.88 -15.68
N PHE A 48 6.94 -13.68 -14.37
CA PHE A 48 8.01 -13.32 -13.43
C PHE A 48 8.34 -14.40 -12.39
N ILE A 49 7.39 -15.29 -12.07
CA ILE A 49 7.57 -16.31 -11.02
C ILE A 49 7.05 -17.67 -11.51
N ASP A 50 7.87 -18.72 -11.35
CA ASP A 50 7.50 -20.12 -11.55
C ASP A 50 7.76 -20.90 -10.26
N ALA A 51 6.70 -21.37 -9.60
CA ALA A 51 6.80 -22.17 -8.39
C ALA A 51 6.57 -23.65 -8.70
N GLN A 52 7.41 -24.51 -8.12
CA GLN A 52 7.37 -25.95 -8.33
C GLN A 52 7.40 -26.68 -7.00
N LEU A 53 6.46 -27.61 -6.81
CA LEU A 53 6.52 -28.57 -5.72
C LEU A 53 7.55 -29.64 -6.06
N ILE A 54 8.50 -29.86 -5.15
CA ILE A 54 9.58 -30.83 -5.29
C ILE A 54 9.19 -32.15 -4.63
N ASP A 55 8.64 -32.06 -3.41
CA ASP A 55 8.39 -33.21 -2.56
C ASP A 55 7.28 -32.90 -1.55
N THR A 56 6.49 -33.92 -1.21
CA THR A 56 5.39 -33.86 -0.26
C THR A 56 5.36 -35.13 0.59
N GLU A 57 5.31 -34.97 1.91
CA GLU A 57 5.11 -36.04 2.87
C GLU A 57 3.89 -35.71 3.76
N ILE A 58 2.94 -36.65 3.84
CA ILE A 58 1.79 -36.56 4.74
C ILE A 58 1.87 -37.71 5.74
N ASN A 59 1.97 -37.39 7.02
CA ASN A 59 1.99 -38.36 8.12
C ASN A 59 0.92 -38.00 9.16
N ASN A 60 -0.23 -38.68 9.05
CA ASN A 60 -1.44 -38.41 9.83
C ASN A 60 -1.89 -36.94 9.70
N ASN A 61 -1.69 -36.15 10.76
CA ASN A 61 -2.05 -34.75 10.81
C ASN A 61 -0.89 -33.80 10.46
N ASN A 62 0.30 -34.33 10.18
CA ASN A 62 1.47 -33.52 9.82
C ASN A 62 1.71 -33.56 8.32
N ILE A 63 1.99 -32.38 7.77
CA ILE A 63 2.29 -32.15 6.35
C ILE A 63 3.69 -31.58 6.28
N LYS A 64 4.50 -32.07 5.34
CA LYS A 64 5.76 -31.45 4.95
C LYS A 64 5.80 -31.32 3.43
N GLN A 65 6.15 -30.14 2.93
CA GLN A 65 6.31 -29.89 1.51
C GLN A 65 7.57 -29.08 1.25
N ASN A 66 8.23 -29.35 0.13
CA ASN A 66 9.39 -28.60 -0.32
C ASN A 66 9.12 -28.00 -1.69
N PHE A 67 9.44 -26.72 -1.85
CA PHE A 67 9.22 -25.97 -3.09
C PHE A 67 10.52 -25.40 -3.63
N ALA A 68 10.56 -25.23 -4.95
CA ALA A 68 11.53 -24.38 -5.63
C ALA A 68 10.78 -23.25 -6.34
N ILE A 69 11.15 -22.01 -6.01
CA ILE A 69 10.61 -20.79 -6.60
C ILE A 69 11.66 -20.21 -7.52
N TYR A 70 11.32 -20.05 -8.78
CA TYR A 70 12.21 -19.53 -9.81
C TYR A 70 11.74 -18.15 -10.24
N ILE A 71 12.68 -17.22 -10.31
CA ILE A 71 12.42 -15.84 -10.71
C ILE A 71 12.83 -15.69 -12.18
N ASN A 72 11.93 -15.12 -12.99
CA ASN A 72 12.16 -14.73 -14.37
C ASN A 72 12.31 -13.21 -14.46
N ASN A 73 13.39 -12.73 -15.05
CA ASN A 73 13.62 -11.30 -15.27
C ASN A 73 13.04 -10.80 -16.62
N GLY A 74 11.97 -11.44 -17.12
CA GLY A 74 11.35 -11.13 -18.40
C GLY A 74 12.05 -11.71 -19.65
N SER A 75 13.32 -12.12 -19.57
CA SER A 75 14.03 -12.75 -20.71
C SER A 75 14.75 -14.05 -20.36
N LYS A 76 15.15 -14.23 -19.10
CA LYS A 76 15.80 -15.45 -18.60
C LYS A 76 15.36 -15.76 -17.17
N ARG A 77 15.28 -17.06 -16.89
CA ARG A 77 15.16 -17.60 -15.54
C ARG A 77 16.48 -17.41 -14.80
N LEU A 78 16.44 -16.96 -13.55
CA LEU A 78 17.63 -17.00 -12.70
C LEU A 78 18.09 -18.47 -12.56
N PRO A 79 19.41 -18.73 -12.63
CA PRO A 79 19.95 -20.08 -12.69
C PRO A 79 19.68 -20.90 -11.43
N GLU A 80 19.58 -20.25 -10.26
CA GLU A 80 19.30 -20.89 -8.98
C GLU A 80 17.89 -20.50 -8.48
N PRO A 81 17.08 -21.45 -7.97
CA PRO A 81 15.82 -21.14 -7.32
C PRO A 81 16.02 -20.65 -5.88
N ILE A 82 14.95 -20.10 -5.31
CA ILE A 82 14.75 -19.99 -3.87
C ILE A 82 14.05 -21.27 -3.41
N TYR A 83 14.67 -22.02 -2.50
CA TYR A 83 14.02 -23.16 -1.88
C TYR A 83 13.17 -22.70 -0.70
N LEU A 84 12.01 -23.32 -0.53
CA LEU A 84 11.09 -23.05 0.58
C LEU A 84 10.63 -24.38 1.17
N SER A 85 10.75 -24.54 2.49
CA SER A 85 10.24 -25.70 3.21
C SER A 85 9.02 -25.29 4.02
N HIS A 86 7.92 -26.02 3.81
CA HIS A 86 6.65 -25.86 4.50
C HIS A 86 6.39 -27.05 5.41
N THR A 87 5.96 -26.76 6.63
CA THR A 87 5.49 -27.77 7.58
C THR A 87 4.17 -27.30 8.17
N ALA A 88 3.18 -28.19 8.25
CA ALA A 88 1.90 -27.87 8.89
C ALA A 88 1.37 -29.02 9.74
N THR A 89 0.55 -28.68 10.72
CA THR A 89 -0.19 -29.62 11.57
C THR A 89 -1.68 -29.27 11.52
N VAL A 90 -2.49 -30.27 11.17
CA VAL A 90 -3.95 -30.17 11.12
C VAL A 90 -4.52 -30.53 12.49
N ALA A 91 -5.36 -29.65 13.05
CA ALA A 91 -6.05 -29.91 14.30
C ALA A 91 -7.15 -30.98 14.15
N PRO A 92 -7.63 -31.59 15.25
CA PRO A 92 -8.73 -32.54 15.20
C PRO A 92 -9.93 -32.01 14.41
N PHE A 93 -10.54 -32.90 13.63
CA PHE A 93 -11.67 -32.63 12.73
C PHE A 93 -11.39 -31.58 11.64
N GLY A 94 -10.13 -31.21 11.40
CA GLY A 94 -9.77 -30.18 10.43
C GLY A 94 -10.24 -28.78 10.82
N LEU A 95 -10.42 -28.50 12.12
CA LEU A 95 -10.92 -27.22 12.62
C LEU A 95 -9.91 -26.07 12.43
N SER A 96 -8.62 -26.40 12.42
CA SER A 96 -7.57 -25.44 12.11
C SER A 96 -6.34 -26.12 11.51
N VAL A 97 -5.50 -25.31 10.88
CA VAL A 97 -4.20 -25.71 10.33
C VAL A 97 -3.16 -24.72 10.83
N GLU A 98 -2.18 -25.21 11.58
CA GLU A 98 -1.02 -24.41 12.01
C GLU A 98 0.16 -24.76 11.11
N GLY A 99 0.76 -23.77 10.47
CA GLY A 99 1.86 -24.00 9.54
C GLY A 99 3.00 -23.03 9.69
N ASN A 100 4.13 -23.41 9.10
CA ASN A 100 5.37 -22.67 9.11
C ASN A 100 6.10 -22.83 7.78
N PHE A 101 6.63 -21.73 7.26
CA PHE A 101 7.56 -21.72 6.14
C PHE A 101 8.96 -21.34 6.62
N SER A 102 9.97 -21.93 6.00
CA SER A 102 11.40 -21.68 6.29
C SER A 102 12.22 -21.73 5.01
N LEU A 103 13.34 -21.03 5.00
CA LEU A 103 14.27 -20.99 3.87
C LEU A 103 15.46 -21.92 4.18
N PRO A 104 15.64 -23.03 3.45
CA PRO A 104 16.82 -23.86 3.59
C PRO A 104 18.09 -23.04 3.31
N LYS A 105 18.90 -22.82 4.35
CA LYS A 105 20.07 -21.93 4.33
C LYS A 105 21.26 -22.48 3.54
N ASP A 106 21.22 -23.77 3.23
CA ASP A 106 22.26 -24.53 2.55
C ASP A 106 21.99 -24.72 1.04
N LYS A 107 20.89 -24.18 0.49
CA LYS A 107 20.48 -24.42 -0.90
C LYS A 107 20.15 -23.16 -1.70
N GLY A 108 20.38 -23.23 -3.00
CA GLY A 108 19.95 -22.24 -4.01
C GLY A 108 20.39 -20.81 -3.68
N LEU A 109 19.56 -19.83 -4.08
CA LEU A 109 19.82 -18.42 -3.88
C LEU A 109 20.00 -18.03 -2.41
N THR A 110 19.37 -18.74 -1.48
CA THR A 110 19.54 -18.51 -0.03
C THR A 110 20.99 -18.77 0.40
N SER A 111 21.61 -19.84 -0.11
CA SER A 111 23.00 -20.16 0.20
C SER A 111 23.99 -19.14 -0.36
N THR A 112 23.68 -18.59 -1.55
CA THR A 112 24.44 -17.51 -2.17
C THR A 112 24.28 -16.21 -1.37
N LEU A 113 23.05 -15.89 -0.96
CA LEU A 113 22.75 -14.70 -0.14
C LEU A 113 23.49 -14.72 1.20
N ILE A 114 23.50 -15.85 1.91
CA ILE A 114 24.15 -16.00 3.23
C ILE A 114 25.67 -15.75 3.17
N ARG A 115 26.31 -15.97 2.01
CA ARG A 115 27.74 -15.63 1.85
C ARG A 115 27.99 -14.12 1.81
N GLU A 116 26.98 -13.35 1.39
CA GLU A 116 27.08 -11.91 1.15
C GLU A 116 26.44 -11.08 2.28
N VAL A 117 25.68 -11.70 3.19
CA VAL A 117 24.99 -11.03 4.30
C VAL A 117 25.58 -11.42 5.67
N ALA A 118 25.60 -10.47 6.61
CA ALA A 118 26.07 -10.73 7.97
C ALA A 118 25.15 -11.69 8.77
N SER A 119 23.85 -11.70 8.48
CA SER A 119 22.86 -12.57 9.11
C SER A 119 21.61 -12.71 8.23
N LEU A 120 20.96 -13.87 8.29
CA LEU A 120 19.65 -14.11 7.70
C LEU A 120 18.82 -14.89 8.72
N ASN A 121 17.76 -14.28 9.24
CA ASN A 121 16.81 -14.94 10.12
C ASN A 121 15.40 -14.79 9.58
N GLU A 122 14.69 -15.90 9.46
CA GLU A 122 13.32 -15.93 8.96
C GLU A 122 12.45 -16.79 9.88
N SER A 123 11.22 -16.34 10.10
CA SER A 123 10.18 -17.14 10.72
C SER A 123 8.85 -16.72 10.12
N ILE A 124 8.23 -17.59 9.34
CA ILE A 124 6.91 -17.35 8.73
C ILE A 124 5.98 -18.40 9.30
N LYS A 125 5.06 -17.99 10.18
CA LYS A 125 4.07 -18.86 10.80
C LYS A 125 2.69 -18.43 10.35
N TYR A 126 1.77 -19.39 10.23
CA TYR A 126 0.38 -19.09 10.01
C TYR A 126 -0.53 -20.04 10.80
N THR A 127 -1.73 -19.57 11.10
CA THR A 127 -2.85 -20.37 11.57
C THR A 127 -4.03 -20.09 10.66
N PHE A 128 -4.61 -21.12 10.07
CA PHE A 128 -5.85 -21.05 9.32
C PHE A 128 -6.97 -21.69 10.12
N ASP A 129 -8.00 -20.95 10.47
CA ASP A 129 -9.21 -21.44 11.14
C ASP A 129 -10.27 -21.71 10.07
N THR A 130 -10.70 -22.98 9.98
CA THR A 130 -11.65 -23.40 8.95
C THR A 130 -13.09 -23.00 9.27
N SER A 131 -13.41 -22.73 10.55
CA SER A 131 -14.77 -22.41 10.99
C SER A 131 -15.24 -21.05 10.49
N ASN A 132 -14.33 -20.08 10.42
CA ASN A 132 -14.57 -18.72 9.96
C ASN A 132 -13.74 -18.35 8.72
N GLN A 133 -13.01 -19.31 8.15
CA GLN A 133 -12.12 -19.16 7.01
C GLN A 133 -11.11 -18.01 7.20
N SER A 134 -10.58 -17.87 8.41
CA SER A 134 -9.62 -16.81 8.75
C SER A 134 -8.19 -17.32 8.72
N LEU A 135 -7.29 -16.46 8.26
CA LEU A 135 -5.85 -16.66 8.25
C LEU A 135 -5.21 -15.62 9.17
N ASP A 136 -4.40 -16.11 10.10
CA ASP A 136 -3.49 -15.32 10.93
C ASP A 136 -2.07 -15.70 10.51
N LEU A 137 -1.31 -14.77 9.93
CA LEU A 137 0.05 -14.99 9.45
C LEU A 137 0.98 -13.96 10.08
N GLN A 138 2.07 -14.46 10.63
CA GLN A 138 3.17 -13.67 11.16
C GLN A 138 4.46 -14.07 10.48
N SER A 139 5.13 -13.11 9.87
CA SER A 139 6.43 -13.29 9.24
C SER A 139 7.42 -12.29 9.84
N ASN A 140 8.54 -12.81 10.32
CA ASN A 140 9.69 -12.00 10.73
C ASN A 140 10.87 -12.35 9.84
N PHE A 141 11.51 -11.34 9.28
CA PHE A 141 12.65 -11.47 8.39
C PHE A 141 13.71 -10.44 8.75
N SER A 142 14.93 -10.88 9.04
CA SER A 142 16.07 -10.02 9.34
C SER A 142 17.16 -10.29 8.32
N LEU A 143 17.64 -9.21 7.68
CA LEU A 143 18.72 -9.25 6.71
C LEU A 143 19.88 -8.38 7.22
N GLY A 144 21.05 -8.98 7.39
CA GLY A 144 22.25 -8.25 7.79
C GLY A 144 22.72 -7.24 6.72
N GLU A 145 23.78 -6.50 7.06
CA GLU A 145 24.45 -5.60 6.10
C GLU A 145 25.03 -6.40 4.92
N ILE A 146 24.78 -5.91 3.70
CA ILE A 146 25.39 -6.37 2.45
C ILE A 146 26.49 -5.37 2.08
N ASN A 147 27.72 -5.84 2.03
CA ASN A 147 28.86 -5.05 1.58
C ASN A 147 29.05 -5.23 0.07
N THR A 148 28.62 -4.24 -0.72
CA THR A 148 28.71 -4.29 -2.19
C THR A 148 30.05 -3.79 -2.74
N GLY A 149 31.02 -3.45 -1.88
CA GLY A 149 32.36 -3.00 -2.26
C GLY A 149 33.11 -2.28 -1.13
N ARG A 150 34.28 -1.69 -1.44
CA ARG A 150 35.13 -0.99 -0.45
C ARG A 150 34.48 0.24 0.21
N SER A 151 33.39 0.76 -0.34
CA SER A 151 32.74 1.99 0.15
C SER A 151 31.23 2.01 -0.02
N SER A 152 30.59 0.89 -0.33
CA SER A 152 29.16 0.82 -0.53
C SER A 152 28.54 -0.26 0.34
N ASN A 153 27.50 0.11 1.07
CA ASN A 153 26.75 -0.83 1.88
C ASN A 153 25.25 -0.66 1.68
N PHE A 154 24.55 -1.77 1.85
CA PHE A 154 23.11 -1.82 1.96
C PHE A 154 22.78 -2.50 3.29
N LYS A 155 21.89 -1.90 4.07
CA LYS A 155 21.36 -2.48 5.29
C LYS A 155 19.85 -2.40 5.25
N LEU A 156 19.21 -3.54 5.48
CA LEU A 156 17.78 -3.66 5.76
C LEU A 156 17.65 -4.02 7.25
N GLY A 157 16.74 -3.38 7.96
CA GLY A 157 16.42 -3.73 9.34
C GLY A 157 15.53 -4.98 9.39
N ASP A 158 15.06 -5.31 10.59
CA ASP A 158 14.08 -6.36 10.76
C ASP A 158 12.77 -5.95 10.06
N VAL A 159 12.20 -6.90 9.34
CA VAL A 159 10.94 -6.81 8.61
C VAL A 159 9.94 -7.72 9.32
N GLU A 160 8.89 -7.14 9.87
CA GLU A 160 7.76 -7.86 10.43
C GLU A 160 6.55 -7.67 9.50
N ILE A 161 5.89 -8.76 9.13
CA ILE A 161 4.65 -8.77 8.37
C ILE A 161 3.62 -9.52 9.19
N LEU A 162 2.50 -8.86 9.46
CA LEU A 162 1.34 -9.40 10.12
C LEU A 162 0.18 -9.35 9.13
N PHE A 163 -0.53 -10.45 8.99
CA PHE A 163 -1.79 -10.54 8.28
C PHE A 163 -2.79 -11.24 9.19
N LYS A 164 -3.99 -10.71 9.32
CA LYS A 164 -5.04 -11.35 10.12
C LYS A 164 -6.40 -11.04 9.52
N GLY A 165 -7.20 -12.08 9.27
CA GLY A 165 -8.59 -11.90 8.87
C GLY A 165 -9.08 -12.97 7.92
N ASN A 166 -10.23 -12.73 7.30
CA ASN A 166 -10.87 -13.62 6.33
C ASN A 166 -11.17 -12.85 5.04
N LYS A 167 -11.97 -13.45 4.15
CA LYS A 167 -12.35 -12.85 2.86
C LYS A 167 -13.16 -11.55 2.97
N GLU A 168 -13.86 -11.33 4.09
CA GLU A 168 -14.78 -10.19 4.29
C GLU A 168 -14.12 -9.04 5.04
N ALA A 169 -13.17 -9.36 5.92
CA ALA A 169 -12.42 -8.38 6.68
C ALA A 169 -11.02 -8.88 7.02
N PHE A 170 -10.00 -8.09 6.70
CA PHE A 170 -8.62 -8.39 7.05
C PHE A 170 -7.79 -7.15 7.35
N THR A 171 -6.80 -7.34 8.22
CA THR A 171 -5.79 -6.35 8.57
C THR A 171 -4.42 -6.83 8.14
N THR A 172 -3.60 -5.93 7.61
CA THR A 172 -2.19 -6.17 7.37
C THR A 172 -1.35 -5.12 8.08
N SER A 173 -0.17 -5.50 8.55
CA SER A 173 0.84 -4.57 9.03
C SER A 173 2.20 -5.05 8.55
N THR A 174 2.95 -4.19 7.87
CA THR A 174 4.34 -4.44 7.48
C THR A 174 5.21 -3.38 8.12
N LYS A 175 6.09 -3.79 9.03
CA LYS A 175 7.05 -2.92 9.71
C LYS A 175 8.46 -3.25 9.24
N ILE A 176 9.24 -2.24 8.89
CA ILE A 176 10.65 -2.36 8.52
C ILE A 176 11.42 -1.41 9.43
N ASP A 177 12.29 -1.94 10.30
CA ASP A 177 13.00 -1.16 11.32
C ASP A 177 14.02 -0.18 10.73
N GLY A 178 14.40 -0.38 9.47
CA GLY A 178 15.06 0.66 8.70
C GLY A 178 15.59 0.16 7.36
N ILE A 179 15.91 1.10 6.49
CA ILE A 179 16.57 0.85 5.21
C ILE A 179 17.70 1.87 5.13
N ARG A 180 18.88 1.43 4.72
CA ARG A 180 20.04 2.29 4.53
C ARG A 180 20.83 1.86 3.33
N ILE A 181 21.07 2.80 2.44
CA ILE A 181 21.99 2.68 1.32
C ILE A 181 23.07 3.72 1.56
N SER A 182 24.33 3.30 1.66
CA SER A 182 25.44 4.24 1.77
C SER A 182 26.43 4.01 0.65
N GLU A 183 26.93 5.09 0.06
CA GLU A 183 28.03 5.08 -0.89
C GLU A 183 29.02 6.19 -0.53
N ARG A 184 30.25 5.81 -0.19
CA ARG A 184 31.34 6.70 0.24
C ARG A 184 30.97 7.56 1.46
N ARG A 185 30.55 8.81 1.24
CA ARG A 185 30.15 9.79 2.26
C ARG A 185 28.69 10.21 2.09
N GLU A 186 27.95 9.50 1.25
CA GLU A 186 26.56 9.78 0.92
C GLU A 186 25.70 8.63 1.41
N GLN A 187 24.49 8.96 1.84
CA GLN A 187 23.61 8.00 2.50
C GLN A 187 22.15 8.36 2.22
N ALA A 188 21.35 7.39 1.80
CA ALA A 188 19.91 7.44 1.88
C ALA A 188 19.44 6.50 2.99
N TYR A 189 18.52 6.94 3.84
CA TYR A 189 18.03 6.13 4.94
C TYR A 189 16.57 6.40 5.30
N ILE A 190 15.94 5.39 5.88
CA ILE A 190 14.67 5.46 6.59
C ILE A 190 14.86 4.64 7.88
N ASN A 191 14.60 5.21 9.05
CA ASN A 191 14.75 4.53 10.34
C ASN A 191 13.37 4.15 10.90
N GLY A 192 12.74 3.18 10.26
CA GLY A 192 11.39 2.73 10.62
C GLY A 192 10.36 3.19 9.61
N ILE A 193 9.75 2.23 8.93
CA ILE A 193 8.53 2.43 8.15
C ILE A 193 7.52 1.35 8.55
N GLU A 194 6.28 1.73 8.72
CA GLU A 194 5.16 0.84 9.01
C GLU A 194 4.03 1.12 8.02
N ILE A 195 3.53 0.07 7.39
CA ILE A 195 2.39 0.11 6.47
C ILE A 195 1.29 -0.74 7.08
N LYS A 196 0.18 -0.11 7.47
CA LYS A 196 -1.00 -0.78 8.00
C LYS A 196 -2.13 -0.69 6.98
N SER A 197 -2.86 -1.77 6.79
CA SER A 197 -4.13 -1.73 6.08
C SER A 197 -5.21 -2.43 6.89
N ASN A 198 -6.42 -1.90 6.83
CA ASN A 198 -7.63 -2.55 7.34
C ASN A 198 -8.68 -2.48 6.24
N ILE A 199 -9.05 -3.63 5.73
CA ILE A 199 -9.92 -3.79 4.59
C ILE A 199 -11.13 -4.59 5.02
N THR A 200 -12.31 -4.05 4.78
CA THR A 200 -13.60 -4.72 4.86
C THR A 200 -14.28 -4.63 3.49
N ASN A 201 -15.46 -5.22 3.34
CA ASN A 201 -16.27 -5.06 2.12
C ASN A 201 -16.59 -3.60 1.78
N ASP A 202 -16.73 -2.75 2.80
CA ASP A 202 -17.24 -1.38 2.64
C ASP A 202 -16.16 -0.31 2.92
N THR A 203 -14.99 -0.70 3.41
CA THR A 203 -13.96 0.26 3.84
C THR A 203 -12.56 -0.26 3.56
N HIS A 204 -11.74 0.56 2.91
CA HIS A 204 -10.32 0.29 2.70
C HIS A 204 -9.50 1.40 3.34
N ASN A 205 -8.94 1.12 4.51
CA ASN A 205 -8.05 2.02 5.21
C ASN A 205 -6.60 1.59 4.99
N THR A 206 -5.73 2.54 4.65
CA THR A 206 -4.28 2.33 4.59
C THR A 206 -3.58 3.47 5.32
N GLU A 207 -2.62 3.13 6.17
CA GLU A 207 -1.76 4.07 6.87
C GLU A 207 -0.30 3.71 6.59
N ILE A 208 0.52 4.69 6.22
CA ILE A 208 1.96 4.56 6.07
C ILE A 208 2.61 5.55 7.04
N ILE A 209 3.42 5.05 7.94
CA ILE A 209 4.14 5.84 8.94
C ILE A 209 5.62 5.63 8.70
N ALA A 210 6.38 6.71 8.51
CA ALA A 210 7.83 6.70 8.50
C ALA A 210 8.35 7.62 9.61
N ASN A 211 9.06 7.05 10.57
CA ASN A 211 9.47 7.76 11.79
C ASN A 211 10.49 8.85 11.49
N ASP A 212 11.53 8.51 10.74
CA ASP A 212 12.49 9.47 10.22
C ASP A 212 13.25 8.88 9.03
N GLY A 213 13.81 9.75 8.22
CA GLY A 213 14.59 9.36 7.06
C GLY A 213 15.22 10.55 6.38
N GLY A 214 15.95 10.32 5.31
CA GLY A 214 16.61 11.39 4.60
C GLY A 214 17.65 10.93 3.60
N ILE A 215 18.24 11.93 2.95
CA ILE A 215 19.39 11.79 2.07
C ILE A 215 20.46 12.76 2.55
N ASN A 216 21.65 12.24 2.81
CA ASN A 216 22.85 13.02 3.06
C ASN A 216 23.74 12.92 1.82
N ALA A 217 23.91 14.01 1.08
CA ALA A 217 24.84 14.08 -0.04
C ALA A 217 25.83 15.24 0.14
N ARG A 218 26.93 15.22 -0.63
CA ARG A 218 27.99 16.24 -0.52
C ARG A 218 27.52 17.65 -0.83
N SER A 219 26.55 17.78 -1.74
CA SER A 219 25.95 19.06 -2.16
C SER A 219 24.88 19.57 -1.19
N GLY A 220 24.62 18.85 -0.10
CA GLY A 220 23.48 19.06 0.76
C GLY A 220 22.59 17.82 0.82
N GLY A 221 21.66 17.83 1.74
CA GLY A 221 20.76 16.73 2.03
C GLY A 221 19.42 17.22 2.56
N PHE A 222 18.56 16.27 2.86
CA PHE A 222 17.35 16.53 3.63
C PHE A 222 17.15 15.42 4.64
N SER A 223 16.51 15.73 5.75
CA SER A 223 15.98 14.76 6.67
C SER A 223 14.53 15.09 7.00
N PHE A 224 13.71 14.08 7.19
CA PHE A 224 12.35 14.24 7.68
C PHE A 224 12.14 13.47 8.99
N LYS A 225 11.12 13.87 9.74
CA LYS A 225 10.60 13.17 10.91
C LYS A 225 9.08 13.12 10.88
N ASP A 226 8.55 12.03 11.39
CA ASP A 226 7.13 11.74 11.57
C ASP A 226 6.33 12.01 10.31
N ALA A 227 6.70 11.32 9.22
CA ALA A 227 5.93 11.33 7.99
C ALA A 227 4.78 10.32 8.09
N LYS A 228 3.56 10.76 7.82
CA LYS A 228 2.35 9.94 7.87
C LYS A 228 1.55 10.14 6.60
N PHE A 229 1.02 9.05 6.07
CA PHE A 229 0.03 9.05 5.02
C PHE A 229 -1.12 8.17 5.47
N HIS A 230 -2.33 8.66 5.30
CA HIS A 230 -3.56 7.95 5.56
C HIS A 230 -4.47 8.09 4.34
N SER A 231 -5.00 6.96 3.91
CA SER A 231 -6.02 6.86 2.86
C SER A 231 -7.18 6.04 3.39
N ALA A 232 -8.40 6.50 3.16
CA ALA A 232 -9.61 5.79 3.50
C ALA A 232 -10.59 5.85 2.32
N ILE A 233 -10.92 4.70 1.75
CA ILE A 233 -12.00 4.56 0.79
C ILE A 233 -13.21 4.00 1.52
N THR A 234 -14.35 4.68 1.41
CA THR A 234 -15.64 4.18 1.92
C THR A 234 -16.55 3.89 0.74
N ILE A 235 -17.05 2.66 0.66
CA ILE A 235 -17.87 2.15 -0.43
C ILE A 235 -19.32 2.07 0.08
N GLU A 236 -20.16 3.00 -0.38
CA GLU A 236 -21.60 3.04 -0.09
C GLU A 236 -22.38 3.20 -1.40
N ASP A 237 -23.53 3.89 -1.43
CA ASP A 237 -24.17 4.29 -2.70
C ASP A 237 -23.29 5.29 -3.46
N ASN A 238 -22.55 6.12 -2.73
CA ASN A 238 -21.57 7.06 -3.26
C ASN A 238 -20.23 6.81 -2.59
N THR A 239 -19.27 6.28 -3.36
CA THR A 239 -17.91 6.07 -2.92
C THR A 239 -17.23 7.40 -2.59
N SER A 240 -16.51 7.42 -1.48
CA SER A 240 -15.64 8.53 -1.09
C SER A 240 -14.20 8.04 -0.89
N LEU A 241 -13.24 8.93 -1.13
CA LEU A 241 -11.82 8.73 -0.86
C LEU A 241 -11.31 9.91 -0.03
N LYS A 242 -10.88 9.64 1.20
CA LYS A 242 -10.18 10.60 2.04
C LYS A 242 -8.68 10.35 1.96
N LEU A 243 -7.92 11.43 1.78
CA LEU A 243 -6.46 11.44 1.78
C LEU A 243 -5.96 12.41 2.83
N ASP A 244 -4.98 12.01 3.61
CA ASP A 244 -4.28 12.85 4.58
C ASP A 244 -2.80 12.46 4.58
N TRP A 245 -1.94 13.40 4.25
CA TRP A 245 -0.50 13.26 4.24
C TRP A 245 0.10 14.38 5.06
N LYS A 246 1.06 14.05 5.91
CA LYS A 246 1.73 15.00 6.79
C LYS A 246 3.18 14.61 7.02
N VAL A 247 4.04 15.61 7.15
CA VAL A 247 5.42 15.50 7.61
C VAL A 247 5.63 16.56 8.69
N ASP A 248 5.89 16.14 9.93
CA ASP A 248 5.98 17.09 11.05
C ASP A 248 7.31 17.84 11.12
N SER A 249 8.37 17.29 10.53
CA SER A 249 9.62 18.03 10.34
C SER A 249 10.26 17.60 9.03
N LEU A 250 10.54 18.56 8.16
CA LEU A 250 11.43 18.41 7.02
C LEU A 250 12.54 19.44 7.17
N ASP A 251 13.75 18.96 7.42
CA ASP A 251 14.97 19.76 7.52
C ASP A 251 15.75 19.67 6.21
N LEU A 252 15.95 20.82 5.57
CA LEU A 252 16.84 20.93 4.42
C LEU A 252 18.24 21.35 4.88
N GLN A 253 19.24 20.56 4.51
CA GLN A 253 20.64 20.87 4.72
C GLN A 253 21.25 21.30 3.38
N SER A 254 21.47 22.59 3.17
CA SER A 254 22.21 23.07 2.00
C SER A 254 23.21 24.12 2.45
N PRO A 255 24.42 24.21 1.85
CA PRO A 255 25.37 25.26 2.15
C PRO A 255 24.80 26.68 2.02
N ASN A 256 23.74 26.83 1.20
CA ASN A 256 23.14 28.12 0.86
C ASN A 256 21.76 28.35 1.50
N ILE A 257 21.20 27.37 2.22
CA ILE A 257 19.87 27.48 2.85
C ILE A 257 20.06 27.33 4.36
N THR A 258 19.57 28.30 5.14
CA THR A 258 19.52 28.17 6.60
C THR A 258 18.62 26.99 6.93
N GLN A 259 19.07 26.09 7.80
CA GLN A 259 18.32 24.89 8.20
C GLN A 259 16.91 25.28 8.64
N LEU A 260 15.90 24.82 7.89
CA LEU A 260 14.49 25.09 8.17
C LEU A 260 13.83 23.76 8.48
N SER A 261 13.38 23.60 9.72
CA SER A 261 12.38 22.58 10.05
C SER A 261 11.05 23.09 9.53
N ASN A 262 10.56 22.48 8.46
CA ASN A 262 9.26 22.77 7.89
C ASN A 262 8.26 21.65 8.21
N LYS A 263 7.07 22.04 8.65
CA LYS A 263 5.90 21.15 8.64
C LYS A 263 5.25 21.19 7.28
N LEU A 264 4.92 20.04 6.72
CA LEU A 264 4.24 19.93 5.44
C LEU A 264 3.01 19.05 5.60
N GLY A 265 1.97 19.32 4.84
CA GLY A 265 0.90 18.35 4.69
C GLY A 265 -0.06 18.68 3.57
N LEU A 266 -0.83 17.67 3.22
CA LEU A 266 -1.87 17.69 2.22
C LEU A 266 -3.01 16.82 2.74
N SER A 267 -4.20 17.37 2.87
CA SER A 267 -5.41 16.59 3.09
C SER A 267 -6.48 16.96 2.07
N GLY A 268 -7.42 16.06 1.87
CA GLY A 268 -8.62 16.34 1.08
C GLY A 268 -9.50 15.10 0.97
N GLU A 269 -10.69 15.31 0.43
CA GLU A 269 -11.69 14.26 0.31
C GLU A 269 -12.37 14.34 -1.05
N ILE A 270 -12.32 13.26 -1.81
CA ILE A 270 -13.13 13.08 -3.01
C ILE A 270 -14.46 12.47 -2.58
N LYS A 271 -15.57 13.15 -2.86
CA LYS A 271 -16.93 12.66 -2.56
C LYS A 271 -17.75 12.44 -3.81
N GLY A 272 -18.76 11.58 -3.68
CA GLY A 272 -19.91 11.58 -4.56
C GLY A 272 -19.72 10.80 -5.86
N VAL A 273 -18.81 9.82 -5.89
CA VAL A 273 -18.65 8.97 -7.08
C VAL A 273 -19.60 7.78 -6.96
N ASN A 274 -20.56 7.66 -7.87
CA ASN A 274 -21.55 6.59 -7.84
C ASN A 274 -20.89 5.20 -7.94
N THR A 275 -21.13 4.36 -6.94
CA THR A 275 -20.44 3.07 -6.82
C THR A 275 -20.88 2.05 -7.87
N GLN A 276 -22.15 2.06 -8.25
CA GLN A 276 -22.66 1.15 -9.30
C GLN A 276 -22.05 1.47 -10.67
N GLU A 277 -21.88 2.75 -10.97
CA GLU A 277 -21.21 3.20 -12.19
C GLU A 277 -19.74 2.82 -12.20
N LEU A 278 -19.01 3.04 -11.10
CA LEU A 278 -17.61 2.60 -10.96
C LEU A 278 -17.45 1.10 -11.19
N ASN A 279 -18.29 0.29 -10.56
CA ASN A 279 -18.29 -1.17 -10.75
C ASN A 279 -18.58 -1.57 -12.21
N SER A 280 -19.49 -0.83 -12.87
CA SER A 280 -19.80 -1.06 -14.29
C SER A 280 -18.61 -0.73 -15.19
N PHE A 281 -17.87 0.35 -14.91
CA PHE A 281 -16.67 0.72 -15.65
C PHE A 281 -15.50 -0.26 -15.44
N ILE A 282 -15.31 -0.74 -14.21
CA ILE A 282 -14.31 -1.78 -13.91
C ILE A 282 -14.63 -3.03 -14.73
N GLY A 283 -15.88 -3.52 -14.67
CA GLY A 283 -16.29 -4.70 -15.44
C GLY A 283 -16.18 -4.51 -16.97
N LEU A 284 -16.34 -3.29 -17.48
CA LEU A 284 -16.13 -2.96 -18.89
C LEU A 284 -14.65 -3.08 -19.28
N ILE A 285 -13.75 -2.49 -18.48
CA ILE A 285 -12.29 -2.50 -18.73
C ILE A 285 -11.73 -3.92 -18.61
N GLU A 286 -12.13 -4.68 -17.60
CA GLU A 286 -11.65 -6.06 -17.40
C GLU A 286 -12.01 -6.99 -18.56
N ARG A 287 -13.18 -6.78 -19.19
CA ARG A 287 -13.65 -7.61 -20.31
C ARG A 287 -13.00 -7.25 -21.64
N ASN A 288 -12.59 -5.99 -21.82
CA ASN A 288 -12.00 -5.50 -23.07
C ASN A 288 -11.07 -4.30 -22.82
N PRO A 289 -9.82 -4.52 -22.36
CA PRO A 289 -8.92 -3.45 -21.93
C PRO A 289 -8.25 -2.74 -23.11
N THR A 290 -9.04 -2.20 -24.05
CA THR A 290 -8.54 -1.37 -25.14
C THR A 290 -8.42 0.09 -24.69
N GLU A 291 -7.52 0.84 -25.33
CA GLU A 291 -7.37 2.28 -25.10
C GLU A 291 -8.70 3.03 -25.25
N GLU A 292 -9.47 2.71 -26.29
CA GLU A 292 -10.81 3.29 -26.51
C GLU A 292 -11.78 3.00 -25.35
N THR A 293 -11.76 1.78 -24.80
CA THR A 293 -12.63 1.37 -23.70
C THR A 293 -12.25 2.09 -22.41
N ILE A 294 -10.96 2.20 -22.14
CA ILE A 294 -10.41 2.93 -20.98
C ILE A 294 -10.73 4.43 -21.10
N GLU A 295 -10.53 5.02 -22.29
CA GLU A 295 -10.83 6.43 -22.54
C GLU A 295 -12.33 6.72 -22.38
N ALA A 296 -13.20 5.85 -22.90
CA ALA A 296 -14.65 6.00 -22.76
C ALA A 296 -15.10 5.89 -21.30
N ALA A 297 -14.54 4.95 -20.53
CA ALA A 297 -14.79 4.83 -19.10
C ALA A 297 -14.34 6.09 -18.35
N PHE A 298 -13.13 6.58 -18.61
CA PHE A 298 -12.59 7.79 -18.00
C PHE A 298 -13.44 9.04 -18.32
N LYS A 299 -13.81 9.23 -19.59
CA LYS A 299 -14.71 10.32 -20.01
C LYS A 299 -16.07 10.26 -19.32
N SER A 300 -16.58 9.06 -19.05
CA SER A 300 -17.85 8.87 -18.35
C SER A 300 -17.71 9.18 -16.85
N ILE A 301 -16.66 8.69 -16.20
CA ILE A 301 -16.37 8.99 -14.79
C ILE A 301 -16.24 10.50 -14.56
N ILE A 302 -15.42 11.19 -15.37
CA ILE A 302 -15.30 12.65 -15.29
C ILE A 302 -16.62 13.33 -15.66
N GLY A 303 -17.36 12.79 -16.62
CA GLY A 303 -18.64 13.32 -17.09
C GLY A 303 -19.75 13.33 -16.04
N ASN A 304 -19.67 12.42 -15.06
CA ASN A 304 -20.61 12.36 -13.94
C ASN A 304 -20.31 13.43 -12.87
N GLY A 305 -19.15 14.09 -12.99
CA GLY A 305 -18.68 15.10 -12.06
C GLY A 305 -17.87 14.49 -10.93
N ILE A 306 -16.88 15.25 -10.46
CA ILE A 306 -15.98 14.85 -9.37
C ILE A 306 -15.78 16.06 -8.47
N LYS A 307 -16.05 15.90 -7.18
CA LYS A 307 -15.78 16.95 -6.19
C LYS A 307 -14.65 16.51 -5.26
N PHE A 308 -13.59 17.32 -5.22
CA PHE A 308 -12.50 17.22 -4.26
C PHE A 308 -12.60 18.41 -3.29
N GLU A 309 -12.99 18.14 -2.06
CA GLU A 309 -13.27 19.15 -1.04
C GLU A 309 -12.38 18.97 0.19
N ASN A 310 -12.44 19.95 1.10
CA ASN A 310 -11.61 20.00 2.30
C ASN A 310 -10.10 19.89 1.96
N ILE A 311 -9.72 20.40 0.78
CA ILE A 311 -8.34 20.46 0.34
C ILE A 311 -7.63 21.40 1.29
N ASN A 312 -6.58 20.92 1.93
CA ASN A 312 -5.67 21.72 2.73
C ASN A 312 -4.26 21.31 2.36
N ILE A 313 -3.48 22.23 1.81
CA ILE A 313 -2.06 22.04 1.51
C ILE A 313 -1.32 23.07 2.34
N PHE A 314 -0.43 22.65 3.22
CA PHE A 314 0.25 23.58 4.12
C PHE A 314 1.76 23.40 4.15
N VAL A 315 2.44 24.51 4.40
CA VAL A 315 3.86 24.62 4.71
C VAL A 315 3.99 25.52 5.93
N ASN A 316 4.31 24.94 7.09
CA ASN A 316 4.22 25.60 8.39
C ASN A 316 2.82 26.22 8.59
N ASP A 317 2.76 27.53 8.80
CA ASP A 317 1.52 28.28 9.01
C ASP A 317 0.98 28.92 7.70
N SER A 318 1.63 28.65 6.56
CA SER A 318 1.11 29.03 5.24
C SER A 318 0.26 27.89 4.68
N SER A 319 -0.84 28.19 3.99
CA SER A 319 -1.78 27.17 3.49
C SER A 319 -2.47 27.56 2.18
N ILE A 320 -2.98 26.53 1.49
CA ILE A 320 -3.99 26.61 0.44
C ILE A 320 -5.15 25.73 0.89
N ASP A 321 -6.31 26.34 1.10
CA ASP A 321 -7.52 25.72 1.62
C ASP A 321 -8.66 25.86 0.61
N GLY A 322 -9.41 24.80 0.32
CA GLY A 322 -10.63 24.93 -0.47
C GLY A 322 -11.12 23.67 -1.18
N GLU A 323 -11.65 23.85 -2.39
CA GLU A 323 -12.26 22.79 -3.19
C GLU A 323 -11.97 22.93 -4.69
N ILE A 324 -11.92 21.78 -5.35
CA ILE A 324 -11.96 21.64 -6.82
C ILE A 324 -13.18 20.78 -7.15
N GLU A 325 -13.96 21.21 -8.13
CA GLU A 325 -15.11 20.49 -8.63
C GLU A 325 -15.03 20.43 -10.15
N ILE A 326 -15.09 19.24 -10.73
CA ILE A 326 -15.43 19.06 -12.13
C ILE A 326 -16.94 18.87 -12.18
N MET A 327 -17.65 19.85 -12.70
CA MET A 327 -19.10 19.77 -12.82
C MET A 327 -19.51 18.72 -13.85
N PRO A 328 -20.68 18.07 -13.68
CA PRO A 328 -21.17 17.09 -14.64
C PRO A 328 -21.24 17.64 -16.07
N LYS A 329 -20.70 16.89 -17.03
CA LYS A 329 -20.64 17.28 -18.44
C LYS A 329 -20.59 16.06 -19.34
N ASN A 330 -21.38 16.05 -20.41
CA ASN A 330 -21.31 14.98 -21.40
C ASN A 330 -20.10 15.21 -22.34
N TYR A 331 -19.07 14.37 -22.20
CA TYR A 331 -17.89 14.37 -23.08
C TYR A 331 -18.00 13.40 -24.27
N LYS A 332 -19.11 12.64 -24.37
CA LYS A 332 -19.29 11.63 -25.41
C LYS A 332 -19.42 12.28 -26.79
N GLY A 333 -18.62 11.79 -27.74
CA GLY A 333 -18.62 12.26 -29.13
C GLY A 333 -17.93 13.61 -29.34
N LEU A 334 -17.37 14.22 -28.29
CA LEU A 334 -16.54 15.41 -28.43
C LEU A 334 -15.17 15.06 -29.01
N THR A 335 -14.68 15.89 -29.91
CA THR A 335 -13.26 15.89 -30.31
C THR A 335 -12.37 16.27 -29.13
N ASN A 336 -11.06 16.06 -29.23
CA ASN A 336 -10.12 16.41 -28.16
C ASN A 336 -10.15 17.91 -27.83
N ARG A 337 -10.28 18.77 -28.84
CA ARG A 337 -10.38 20.22 -28.66
C ARG A 337 -11.65 20.62 -27.92
N GLU A 338 -12.79 20.06 -28.32
CA GLU A 338 -14.08 20.32 -27.68
C GLU A 338 -14.13 19.75 -26.25
N SER A 339 -13.48 18.62 -26.01
CA SER A 339 -13.33 18.04 -24.67
C SER A 339 -12.53 18.96 -23.75
N GLY A 340 -11.43 19.54 -24.25
CA GLY A 340 -10.64 20.52 -23.51
C GLY A 340 -11.44 21.78 -23.13
N GLU A 341 -12.16 22.36 -24.10
CA GLU A 341 -13.02 23.53 -23.83
C GLU A 341 -14.17 23.20 -22.87
N ALA A 342 -14.75 22.00 -22.99
CA ALA A 342 -15.82 21.54 -22.10
C ALA A 342 -15.32 21.33 -20.67
N PHE A 343 -14.11 20.78 -20.51
CA PHE A 343 -13.46 20.56 -19.23
C PHE A 343 -13.11 21.89 -18.54
N GLU A 344 -12.52 22.83 -19.28
CA GLU A 344 -12.18 24.15 -18.73
C GLU A 344 -13.44 24.88 -18.21
N LYS A 345 -14.58 24.74 -18.90
CA LYS A 345 -15.85 25.33 -18.47
C LYS A 345 -16.51 24.60 -17.31
N SER A 346 -16.27 23.30 -17.17
CA SER A 346 -16.83 22.49 -16.07
C SER A 346 -15.98 22.54 -14.81
N LEU A 347 -14.71 22.94 -14.92
CA LEU A 347 -13.84 23.12 -13.78
C LEU A 347 -14.31 24.32 -12.93
N LYS A 348 -14.51 24.04 -11.65
CA LYS A 348 -14.73 25.00 -10.59
C LYS A 348 -13.63 24.84 -9.54
N VAL A 349 -13.02 25.96 -9.17
CA VAL A 349 -11.99 26.02 -8.15
C VAL A 349 -12.37 27.13 -7.18
N ASP A 350 -12.26 26.87 -5.89
CA ASP A 350 -12.40 27.88 -4.85
C ASP A 350 -11.30 27.64 -3.82
N PHE A 351 -10.26 28.49 -3.85
CA PHE A 351 -9.12 28.39 -2.96
C PHE A 351 -8.92 29.68 -2.17
N ASN A 352 -8.65 29.52 -0.89
CA ASN A 352 -8.10 30.53 -0.02
C ASN A 352 -6.62 30.22 0.18
N VAL A 353 -5.76 31.21 -0.01
CA VAL A 353 -4.31 31.07 0.11
C VAL A 353 -3.85 32.00 1.21
N THR A 354 -3.04 31.48 2.13
CA THR A 354 -2.39 32.24 3.19
C THR A 354 -0.88 32.03 3.12
N ILE A 355 -0.11 33.10 3.05
CA ILE A 355 1.36 33.07 3.00
C ILE A 355 1.90 33.91 4.15
N THR A 356 2.67 33.29 5.02
CA THR A 356 3.35 34.00 6.11
C THR A 356 4.56 34.82 5.64
N PRO A 357 4.93 35.91 6.33
CA PRO A 357 6.16 36.66 6.05
C PRO A 357 7.43 35.79 6.05
N LYS A 358 7.44 34.75 6.90
CA LYS A 358 8.55 33.79 6.96
C LYS A 358 8.71 33.05 5.63
N LEU A 359 7.61 32.60 5.02
CA LEU A 359 7.65 31.92 3.73
C LEU A 359 7.97 32.87 2.57
N VAL A 360 7.44 34.11 2.62
CA VAL A 360 7.81 35.18 1.67
C VAL A 360 9.31 35.41 1.64
N LYS A 361 9.91 35.62 2.82
CA LYS A 361 11.36 35.85 2.94
C LYS A 361 12.17 34.64 2.48
N LEU A 362 11.68 33.43 2.76
CA LEU A 362 12.35 32.21 2.38
C LEU A 362 12.38 31.98 0.87
N LEU A 363 11.25 32.18 0.20
CA LEU A 363 11.12 31.98 -1.24
C LEU A 363 11.57 33.22 -2.05
N GLU A 364 12.06 34.26 -1.36
CA GLU A 364 12.46 35.54 -1.96
C GLU A 364 11.36 36.10 -2.89
N ILE A 365 10.09 35.98 -2.46
CA ILE A 365 8.96 36.43 -3.25
C ILE A 365 9.06 37.94 -3.44
N ASN A 366 8.98 38.38 -4.69
CA ASN A 366 9.07 39.79 -5.05
C ASN A 366 7.90 40.59 -4.44
N GLN A 367 8.21 41.70 -3.75
CA GLN A 367 7.20 42.55 -3.11
C GLN A 367 6.14 43.06 -4.09
N ASN A 368 6.52 43.43 -5.31
CA ASN A 368 5.56 43.88 -6.33
C ASN A 368 4.58 42.77 -6.71
N ALA A 369 4.99 41.49 -6.65
CA ALA A 369 4.10 40.37 -6.91
C ALA A 369 3.15 40.11 -5.72
N LEU A 370 3.65 40.29 -4.49
CA LEU A 370 2.84 40.21 -3.27
C LEU A 370 1.75 41.29 -3.27
N ASP A 371 2.14 42.56 -3.42
CA ASP A 371 1.23 43.71 -3.33
C ASP A 371 0.13 43.71 -4.40
N ARG A 372 0.37 43.03 -5.53
CA ARG A 372 -0.58 42.95 -6.65
C ARG A 372 -1.56 41.79 -6.54
N LEU A 373 -1.14 40.67 -5.95
CA LEU A 373 -1.90 39.42 -5.97
C LEU A 373 -2.47 39.04 -4.60
N LEU A 374 -1.91 39.57 -3.52
CA LEU A 374 -2.28 39.23 -2.16
C LEU A 374 -2.63 40.48 -1.37
N ASN A 375 -3.55 40.32 -0.42
CA ASN A 375 -3.91 41.33 0.56
C ASN A 375 -3.08 41.08 1.83
N GLU A 376 -2.50 42.12 2.40
CA GLU A 376 -1.84 42.04 3.71
C GLU A 376 -2.87 42.20 4.83
N GLU A 377 -2.87 41.28 5.78
CA GLU A 377 -3.72 41.31 6.97
C GLU A 377 -3.05 42.06 8.13
N GLU A 378 -3.83 42.47 9.14
CA GLU A 378 -3.29 43.04 10.39
C GLU A 378 -2.31 42.09 11.13
N SER A 379 -2.46 40.78 10.91
CA SER A 379 -1.57 39.74 11.41
C SER A 379 -0.18 39.75 10.75
N GLY A 380 -0.02 40.50 9.64
CA GLY A 380 1.15 40.50 8.77
C GLY A 380 1.15 39.36 7.75
N ASN A 381 0.14 38.49 7.72
CA ASN A 381 0.02 37.46 6.69
C ASN A 381 -0.48 38.03 5.37
N TYR A 382 -0.09 37.40 4.27
CA TYR A 382 -0.57 37.72 2.93
C TYR A 382 -1.63 36.71 2.51
N THR A 383 -2.84 37.15 2.17
CA THR A 383 -3.95 36.28 1.78
C THR A 383 -4.49 36.59 0.40
N THR A 384 -4.97 35.57 -0.31
CA THR A 384 -5.71 35.77 -1.55
C THR A 384 -6.78 34.70 -1.70
N THR A 385 -7.82 35.04 -2.46
CA THR A 385 -8.82 34.08 -2.92
C THR A 385 -8.64 33.85 -4.42
N ILE A 386 -8.60 32.60 -4.84
CA ILE A 386 -8.52 32.19 -6.24
C ILE A 386 -9.79 31.41 -6.55
N LYS A 387 -10.62 31.96 -7.44
CA LYS A 387 -11.81 31.26 -7.93
C LYS A 387 -11.68 31.01 -9.43
N HIS A 388 -12.00 29.81 -9.87
CA HIS A 388 -12.18 29.51 -11.29
C HIS A 388 -13.58 28.98 -11.49
N SER A 389 -14.30 29.47 -12.50
CA SER A 389 -15.61 28.96 -12.86
C SER A 389 -15.95 29.35 -14.29
N LEU A 390 -16.57 28.45 -15.05
CA LEU A 390 -17.04 28.71 -16.42
C LEU A 390 -15.93 29.22 -17.35
N GLY A 391 -14.70 28.72 -17.17
CA GLY A 391 -13.52 29.13 -17.95
C GLY A 391 -12.97 30.53 -17.61
N LYS A 392 -13.42 31.14 -16.51
CA LYS A 392 -12.92 32.43 -16.02
C LYS A 392 -12.23 32.25 -14.68
N THR A 393 -11.09 32.93 -14.50
CA THR A 393 -10.36 32.97 -13.24
C THR A 393 -10.49 34.34 -12.59
N PHE A 394 -10.76 34.35 -11.29
CA PHE A 394 -10.88 35.52 -10.45
C PHE A 394 -9.84 35.44 -9.32
N ILE A 395 -9.14 36.54 -9.07
CA ILE A 395 -8.24 36.72 -7.94
C ILE A 395 -8.81 37.85 -7.11
N ASN A 396 -9.14 37.59 -5.84
CA ASN A 396 -9.76 38.57 -4.95
C ASN A 396 -11.03 39.21 -5.53
N GLY A 397 -11.80 38.43 -6.31
CA GLY A 397 -13.02 38.88 -6.98
C GLY A 397 -12.81 39.62 -8.31
N ILE A 398 -11.57 39.88 -8.73
CA ILE A 398 -11.25 40.56 -9.99
C ILE A 398 -10.91 39.52 -11.07
N GLU A 399 -11.56 39.59 -12.24
CA GLU A 399 -11.27 38.70 -13.37
C GLU A 399 -9.81 38.89 -13.82
N ARG A 400 -9.04 37.80 -13.98
CA ARG A 400 -7.59 37.83 -14.27
C ARG A 400 -7.24 38.67 -15.51
N GLY A 401 -8.12 38.70 -16.52
CA GLY A 401 -7.94 39.54 -17.72
C GLY A 401 -8.03 41.05 -17.47
N GLY A 402 -8.50 41.47 -16.29
CA GLY A 402 -8.51 42.85 -15.81
C GLY A 402 -7.38 43.18 -14.82
N ILE A 403 -6.44 42.26 -14.59
CA ILE A 403 -5.25 42.49 -13.76
C ILE A 403 -4.12 42.91 -14.71
N GLU A 404 -3.77 44.21 -14.73
CA GLU A 404 -2.60 44.69 -15.48
C GLU A 404 -1.31 44.22 -14.79
N LEU A 405 -0.54 43.35 -15.50
CA LEU A 405 0.78 42.86 -15.07
C LEU A 405 1.89 43.86 -15.36
#